data_AF-A0A8S0VIY2-F1
#
_entry.id   AF-A0A8S0VIY2-F1
#
_cell.length_a   1.000
_cell.length_b   1.000
_cell.length_c   1.000
_cell.angle_alpha   90.00
_cell.angle_beta   90.00
_cell.angle_gamma   90.00
#
_symmetry.space_group_name_H-M   'P 1'
#
loop_
_entity.id
_entity.type
_entity.pdbx_description
1 polymer ?
#
loop_
_entity_poly.entity_id
_entity_poly.type
_entity_poly.pdbx_seq_one_letter_code
_entity_poly.pdbx_strand_id
1 'polypeptide(L)' 'MAEEELKCIAEYVEEKSKGKVADFRPNILMLGLPPPDYVLRTVFNVHTNDFEQTLLLSAVTFVR' A
#
# COMPACT_ATOMS: atom_id res chain seq x y z
N MET A 1 0.05 3.89 5.34
CA MET A 1 1.07 4.06 4.27
C MET A 1 0.51 3.81 2.87
N ALA A 2 0.32 2.56 2.41
CA ALA A 2 -0.18 2.31 1.05
C ALA A 2 -1.62 2.84 0.84
N GLU A 3 -2.48 2.72 1.85
CA GLU A 3 -3.84 3.27 1.84
C GLU A 3 -3.87 4.82 1.83
N GLU A 4 -2.97 5.44 2.58
CA GLU A 4 -2.80 6.90 2.59
C GLU A 4 -2.34 7.38 1.22
N GLU A 5 -1.42 6.66 0.57
CA GLU A 5 -0.97 7.00 -0.77
C GLU A 5 -2.09 6.85 -1.82
N LEU A 6 -2.93 5.82 -1.69
CA LEU A 6 -4.12 5.68 -2.54
C LEU A 6 -5.04 6.90 -2.40
N LYS A 7 -5.23 7.41 -1.18
CA LYS A 7 -6.02 8.61 -0.94
C LYS A 7 -5.38 9.86 -1.56
N CYS A 8 -4.07 10.05 -1.39
CA CYS A 8 -3.32 11.15 -2.01
C CYS A 8 -3.42 11.14 -3.54
N ILE A 9 -3.32 9.96 -4.16
CA ILE A 9 -3.48 9.79 -5.61
C ILE A 9 -4.90 10.17 -6.04
N ALA A 10 -5.92 9.72 -5.32
CA ALA A 10 -7.32 10.04 -5.62
C ALA A 10 -7.59 11.55 -5.54
N GLU A 11 -7.12 12.20 -4.48
CA GLU A 11 -7.22 13.66 -4.32
C GLU A 11 -6.48 14.41 -5.42
N TYR A 12 -5.28 13.96 -5.80
CA TYR A 12 -4.53 14.55 -6.91
C TYR A 12 -5.27 14.41 -8.26
N VAL A 13 -5.85 13.24 -8.53
CA VAL A 13 -6.65 13.02 -9.75
C VAL A 13 -7.87 13.95 -9.78
N GLU A 14 -8.53 14.14 -8.64
CA GLU A 14 -9.65 15.05 -8.51
C GLU A 14 -9.23 16.51 -8.74
N GLU A 15 -8.19 17.00 -8.09
CA GLU A 15 -7.73 18.39 -8.26
C GLU A 15 -7.19 18.66 -9.67
N LYS A 16 -6.52 17.67 -10.26
CA LYS A 16 -6.09 17.72 -11.67
C LYS A 16 -7.29 17.84 -12.62
N SER A 17 -8.39 17.13 -12.34
CA SER A 17 -9.62 17.24 -13.12
C SER A 17 -10.27 18.63 -13.04
N LYS A 18 -10.04 19.36 -11.94
CA LYS A 18 -10.51 20.74 -11.71
C LYS A 18 -9.55 21.81 -12.26
N GLY A 19 -8.45 21.41 -12.92
CA GLY A 19 -7.47 22.31 -13.49
C GLY A 19 -6.50 22.95 -12.48
N LYS A 20 -6.50 22.50 -11.22
CA LYS A 20 -5.51 22.88 -10.21
C LYS A 20 -4.40 21.83 -10.21
N VAL A 21 -3.19 22.18 -10.64
CA VAL A 21 -2.11 21.20 -10.75
C VAL A 21 -0.84 21.75 -10.11
N ALA A 22 -0.56 21.30 -8.90
CA ALA A 22 0.82 21.17 -8.43
C ALA A 22 1.36 19.81 -8.90
N ASP A 23 2.67 19.70 -9.09
CA ASP A 23 3.28 18.41 -9.46
C ASP A 23 3.00 17.35 -8.39
N PHE A 24 2.53 16.18 -8.82
CA PHE A 24 2.32 15.04 -7.92
C PHE A 24 3.67 14.52 -7.43
N ARG A 25 3.80 14.35 -6.11
CA ARG A 25 4.99 13.82 -5.47
C ARG A 25 4.65 12.46 -4.84
N PRO A 26 4.98 11.34 -5.51
CA PRO A 26 4.73 10.03 -4.95
C PRO A 26 5.61 9.77 -3.72
N ASN A 27 5.14 8.90 -2.83
CA ASN A 27 5.87 8.48 -1.66
C ASN A 27 7.14 7.69 -2.03
N ILE A 28 8.31 8.29 -1.77
CA ILE A 28 9.63 7.71 -2.09
C ILE A 28 9.87 6.36 -1.42
N LEU A 29 9.26 6.11 -0.27
CA LEU A 29 9.41 4.87 0.47
C LEU A 29 8.75 3.68 -0.25
N MET A 30 7.90 3.95 -1.25
CA MET A 30 7.25 2.93 -2.06
C MET A 30 8.13 2.41 -3.21
N LEU A 31 9.38 2.89 -3.31
CA LEU A 31 10.40 2.37 -4.22
C LEU A 31 10.00 2.42 -5.70
N GLY A 32 9.14 3.38 -6.06
CA GLY A 32 8.61 3.54 -7.42
C GLY A 32 7.54 2.53 -7.81
N LEU A 33 7.06 1.70 -6.87
CA LEU A 33 5.97 0.76 -7.11
C LEU A 33 4.61 1.43 -6.85
N PRO A 34 3.57 1.10 -7.65
CA PRO A 34 2.22 1.50 -7.33
C PRO A 34 1.76 0.85 -6.01
N PRO A 35 0.76 1.43 -5.30
CA PRO A 35 0.38 0.94 -3.98
C PRO A 35 0.07 -0.56 -3.87
N PRO A 36 -0.66 -1.19 -4.80
CA PRO A 36 -0.89 -2.63 -4.75
C PRO A 36 0.41 -3.44 -4.85
N ASP A 37 1.28 -3.10 -5.79
CA ASP A 37 2.54 -3.81 -6.05
C ASP A 37 3.53 -3.64 -4.89
N TYR A 38 3.56 -2.46 -4.26
CA TYR A 38 4.35 -2.23 -3.05
C TYR A 38 3.89 -3.16 -1.92
N VAL A 39 2.58 -3.27 -1.68
CA VAL A 39 2.03 -4.15 -0.65
C VAL A 39 2.37 -5.60 -0.95
N LEU A 40 2.12 -6.07 -2.19
CA LEU A 40 2.46 -7.44 -2.58
C LEU A 40 3.95 -7.72 -2.38
N ARG A 41 4.83 -6.83 -2.86
CA ARG A 41 6.27 -6.98 -2.65
C ARG A 41 6.63 -7.05 -1.17
N THR A 42 6.05 -6.19 -0.33
CA THR A 42 6.36 -6.21 1.11
C THR A 42 5.93 -7.51 1.78
N VAL A 43 4.76 -8.04 1.40
CA VAL A 43 4.22 -9.30 1.93
C VAL A 43 5.05 -10.49 1.46
N PHE A 44 5.40 -10.55 0.17
CA PHE A 44 6.20 -11.65 -0.39
C PHE A 44 7.68 -11.59 -0.02
N ASN A 45 8.19 -10.44 0.41
CA ASN A 45 9.58 -10.29 0.87
C ASN A 45 9.77 -10.72 2.34
N VAL A 46 8.71 -11.17 3.01
CA VAL A 46 8.80 -11.85 4.31
C VAL A 46 9.20 -13.31 4.07
N HIS A 47 10.08 -13.86 4.92
CA HIS A 47 10.42 -15.28 4.84
C HIS A 47 9.14 -16.12 4.93
N THR A 48 9.02 -17.15 4.09
CA THR A 48 7.81 -17.99 4.00
C THR A 48 7.36 -18.54 5.35
N ASN A 49 8.31 -18.88 6.24
CA ASN A 49 8.01 -19.32 7.61
C ASN A 49 7.32 -18.24 8.47
N ASP A 50 7.79 -16.99 8.40
CA ASP A 50 7.21 -15.87 9.15
C ASP A 50 5.84 -15.49 8.58
N PHE A 51 5.67 -15.61 7.26
CA PHE A 51 4.40 -15.37 6.60
C PHE A 51 3.34 -16.42 6.95
N GLU A 52 3.70 -17.71 6.91
CA GLU A 52 2.83 -18.82 7.32
C GLU A 52 2.41 -18.68 8.78
N GLN A 53 3.35 -18.37 9.68
CA GLN A 53 3.04 -18.14 11.09
C GLN A 53 2.11 -16.94 11.29
N THR A 54 2.36 -15.82 10.61
CA THR A 54 1.51 -14.63 10.68
C THR A 54 0.08 -14.94 10.20
N LEU A 55 -0.05 -15.68 9.09
CA LEU A 55 -1.35 -16.09 8.57
C LEU A 55 -2.08 -17.01 9.56
N LEU A 56 -1.39 -18.00 10.11
CA LEU A 56 -1.95 -18.93 11.11
C LEU A 56 -2.39 -18.19 12.38
N LEU A 57 -1.56 -17.29 12.91
CA LEU A 57 -1.90 -16.45 14.06
C LEU A 57 -3.15 -15.59 13.77
N SER A 58 -3.23 -14.98 12.59
CA SER A 58 -4.39 -14.17 12.20
C SER A 58 -5.68 -14.99 12.11
N ALA A 59 -5.59 -16.22 11.57
CA ALA A 59 -6.73 -17.13 11.46
C ALA A 59 -7.20 -17.65 12.83
N VAL A 60 -6.26 -17.96 13.73
CA VAL A 60 -6.58 -18.44 15.09
C VAL A 60 -7.20 -17.35 15.94
N THR A 61 -6.80 -16.08 15.75
CA THR A 61 -7.34 -14.95 16.51
C THR A 61 -8.77 -14.59 16.08
N PHE A 62 -9.17 -14.92 14.84
CA PHE A 62 -10.51 -14.66 14.31
C PHE A 62 -11.57 -15.68 14.79
N VAL A 63 -11.16 -16.81 15.39
CA VAL A 63 -12.05 -17.90 15.86
C VAL A 63 -12.29 -17.85 17.38
N ARG A 64 -11.82 -16.81 18.09
CA ARG A 64 -12.16 -16.53 19.49
C ARG A 64 -13.07 -15.31 19.60
#